data_AF-A0A7J6C3E5-F1
#
_entry.id   AF-A0A7J6C3E5-F1
#
_cell.length_a   1.000
_cell.length_b   1.000
_cell.length_c   1.000
_cell.angle_alpha   90.00
_cell.angle_beta   90.00
_cell.angle_gamma   90.00
#
_symmetry.space_group_name_H-M   'P 1'
#
loop_
_entity.id
_entity.type
_entity.pdbx_description
1 polymer ?
#
loop_
_entity_poly.entity_id
_entity_poly.type
_entity_poly.pdbx_seq_one_letter_code
_entity_poly.pdbx_strand_id
1 'polypeptide(L)'
;MSWPEVRQRRKTKQLEYEGTEHTQSTAEELFKRQVFLPLIDTALVTIEDRFSNIEIFYKLYGFLYSTEIMRSTENEGRLDECCHRLEQTLDDIDAEDLKLESLDMESVIARFAEAKARTARF
;
A
#
# COMPACT_ATOMS: atom_id res chain seq x y z
N MET A 1 13.17 -24.86 -21.66
CA MET A 1 13.75 -23.55 -22.02
C MET A 1 15.26 -23.67 -21.95
N SER A 2 15.99 -23.26 -22.98
CA SER A 2 17.46 -23.31 -23.04
C SER A 2 18.05 -21.91 -22.86
N TRP A 3 19.03 -21.75 -21.96
CA TRP A 3 19.74 -20.50 -21.76
C TRP A 3 20.65 -20.18 -22.97
N PRO A 4 20.82 -18.89 -23.33
CA PRO A 4 21.73 -18.50 -24.39
C PRO A 4 23.18 -18.85 -24.01
N GLU A 5 23.93 -19.37 -24.96
CA GLU A 5 25.33 -19.74 -24.75
C GLU A 5 26.20 -18.49 -24.57
N VAL A 6 26.85 -18.36 -23.40
CA VAL A 6 27.70 -17.21 -23.09
C VAL A 6 28.98 -17.30 -23.92
N ARG A 7 29.26 -16.28 -24.75
CA ARG A 7 30.51 -16.21 -25.52
C ARG A 7 31.70 -16.15 -24.57
N GLN A 8 32.46 -17.24 -24.55
CA GLN A 8 33.71 -17.33 -23.78
C GLN A 8 34.74 -16.33 -24.34
N ARG A 9 35.07 -15.29 -23.57
CA ARG A 9 36.12 -14.35 -23.96
C ARG A 9 37.47 -15.01 -23.74
N ARG A 10 38.08 -15.53 -24.81
CA ARG A 10 39.45 -16.02 -24.78
C ARG A 10 40.39 -14.82 -24.67
N LYS A 11 40.96 -14.59 -23.49
CA LYS A 11 42.16 -13.74 -23.35
C LYS A 11 43.37 -14.56 -23.79
N THR A 12 44.20 -14.00 -24.65
CA THR A 12 45.51 -14.58 -24.96
C THR A 12 46.35 -14.49 -23.70
N LYS A 13 46.75 -15.63 -23.13
CA LYS A 13 47.68 -15.64 -22.00
C LYS A 13 49.01 -15.05 -22.46
N GLN A 14 49.47 -13.98 -21.83
CA GLN A 14 50.77 -13.40 -22.13
C GLN A 14 51.87 -13.98 -21.23
N LEU A 15 51.49 -14.45 -20.04
CA LEU A 15 52.42 -14.98 -19.03
C LEU A 15 51.96 -16.36 -18.52
N GLU A 16 52.92 -17.23 -18.22
CA GLU A 16 52.69 -18.64 -17.87
C GLU A 16 52.00 -18.83 -16.51
N TYR A 17 52.10 -17.85 -15.60
CA TYR A 17 51.42 -17.87 -14.30
C TYR A 17 49.96 -17.39 -14.36
N GLU A 18 49.46 -16.91 -15.51
CA GLU A 18 48.05 -16.52 -15.65
C GLU A 18 47.16 -17.75 -15.45
N GLY A 19 46.53 -17.83 -14.27
CA GLY A 19 45.54 -18.85 -13.94
C GLY A 19 44.42 -18.89 -14.98
N THR A 20 43.80 -20.05 -15.17
CA THR A 20 42.58 -20.16 -15.98
C THR A 20 41.49 -19.35 -15.30
N GLU A 21 41.26 -18.11 -15.76
CA GLU A 21 40.16 -17.27 -15.30
C GLU A 21 38.82 -17.96 -15.65
N HIS A 22 38.36 -18.86 -14.78
CA HIS A 22 37.08 -19.56 -14.88
C HIS A 22 36.03 -18.94 -13.96
N THR A 23 36.04 -17.61 -13.80
CA THR A 23 34.92 -16.85 -13.22
C THR A 23 34.00 -16.33 -14.32
N GLN A 24 33.64 -17.17 -15.28
CA GLN A 24 32.59 -16.85 -16.23
C GLN A 24 31.27 -17.34 -15.66
N SER A 25 30.53 -16.43 -15.02
CA SER A 25 29.19 -16.71 -14.54
C SER A 25 28.34 -17.26 -15.69
N THR A 26 27.55 -18.30 -15.42
CA THR A 26 26.63 -18.87 -16.42
C THR A 26 25.59 -17.82 -16.85
N ALA A 27 24.96 -17.99 -18.02
CA ALA A 27 23.87 -17.10 -18.45
C ALA A 27 22.75 -17.03 -17.42
N GLU A 28 22.47 -18.15 -16.73
CA GLU A 28 21.51 -18.21 -15.63
C GLU A 28 21.96 -17.38 -14.42
N GLU A 29 23.22 -17.49 -14.00
CA GLU A 29 23.77 -16.70 -12.89
C GLU A 29 23.78 -15.20 -13.21
N LEU A 30 24.07 -14.84 -14.46
CA LEU A 30 23.99 -13.46 -14.92
C LEU A 30 22.56 -12.92 -14.88
N PHE A 31 21.59 -13.69 -15.39
CA PHE A 31 20.18 -13.34 -15.32
C PHE A 31 19.72 -13.21 -13.85
N LYS A 32 20.09 -14.16 -13.00
CA LYS A 32 19.77 -14.12 -11.57
C LYS A 32 20.29 -12.84 -10.91
N ARG A 33 21.57 -12.54 -11.11
CA ARG A 33 22.24 -11.39 -10.46
C ARG A 33 21.81 -10.04 -11.01
N GLN A 34 21.59 -9.94 -12.33
CA GLN A 34 21.38 -8.64 -12.99
C GLN A 34 19.91 -8.29 -13.21
N VAL A 35 19.03 -9.29 -13.24
CA VAL A 35 17.61 -9.09 -13.56
C VAL A 35 16.73 -9.59 -12.42
N PHE A 36 16.82 -10.87 -12.08
CA PHE A 36 15.89 -11.47 -11.12
C PHE A 36 16.03 -10.88 -9.72
N LEU A 37 17.23 -10.86 -9.14
CA LEU A 37 17.44 -10.33 -7.78
C LEU A 37 17.07 -8.83 -7.69
N PRO A 38 17.54 -7.94 -8.59
CA PRO A 38 17.13 -6.53 -8.55
C PRO A 38 15.62 -6.33 -8.72
N LEU A 39 14.95 -7.15 -9.54
CA LEU A 39 13.50 -7.11 -9.70
C LEU A 39 12.78 -7.49 -8.40
N ILE A 40 13.24 -8.55 -7.73
CA ILE A 40 12.67 -8.99 -6.44
C ILE A 40 12.93 -7.95 -5.35
N ASP A 41 14.13 -7.39 -5.29
CA ASP A 41 14.46 -6.33 -4.32
C ASP A 41 13.58 -5.09 -4.53
N THR A 42 13.38 -4.70 -5.80
CA THR A 42 12.48 -3.59 -6.16
C THR A 42 11.03 -3.91 -5.79
N ALA A 43 10.56 -5.12 -6.10
CA ALA A 43 9.21 -5.54 -5.75
C ALA A 43 9.01 -5.54 -4.23
N LEU A 44 10.01 -5.98 -3.46
CA LEU A 44 9.95 -6.00 -2.00
C LEU A 44 9.79 -4.59 -1.44
N VAL A 45 10.70 -3.67 -1.80
CA VAL A 45 10.66 -2.28 -1.31
C VAL A 45 9.35 -1.59 -1.71
N THR A 46 8.93 -1.74 -2.97
CA THR A 46 7.68 -1.11 -3.43
C THR A 46 6.45 -1.67 -2.74
N ILE A 47 6.43 -2.95 -2.41
CA ILE A 47 5.32 -3.55 -1.65
C ILE A 47 5.32 -3.01 -0.22
N GLU A 48 6.48 -2.93 0.45
CA GLU A 48 6.62 -2.36 1.79
C GLU A 48 6.15 -0.90 1.83
N ASP A 49 6.58 -0.07 0.88
CA ASP A 49 6.15 1.32 0.76
C ASP A 49 4.63 1.42 0.56
N ARG A 50 4.05 0.54 -0.26
CA ARG A 50 2.59 0.51 -0.47
C ARG A 50 1.84 0.12 0.80
N PHE A 51 2.33 -0.84 1.58
CA PHE A 51 1.73 -1.17 2.87
C PHE A 51 1.81 0.00 3.85
N SER A 52 2.94 0.70 3.92
CA SER A 52 3.10 1.88 4.78
C SER A 52 2.14 3.01 4.38
N ASN A 53 2.03 3.30 3.08
CA ASN A 53 1.09 4.30 2.57
C ASN A 53 -0.36 3.94 2.86
N ILE A 54 -0.71 2.65 2.73
CA ILE A 54 -2.04 2.15 3.10
C ILE A 54 -2.27 2.40 4.59
N GLU A 55 -1.33 2.05 5.47
CA GLU A 55 -1.50 2.29 6.91
C GLU A 55 -1.73 3.77 7.25
N ILE A 56 -0.99 4.68 6.61
CA ILE A 56 -1.19 6.13 6.75
C ILE A 56 -2.60 6.53 6.30
N PHE A 57 -3.04 6.02 5.14
CA PHE A 57 -4.39 6.28 4.62
C PHE A 57 -5.48 5.77 5.56
N TYR A 58 -5.33 4.57 6.12
CA TYR A 58 -6.24 4.01 7.12
C TYR A 58 -6.28 4.86 8.40
N LYS A 59 -5.15 5.42 8.86
CA LYS A 59 -5.11 6.30 10.04
C LYS A 59 -5.81 7.64 9.79
N LEU A 60 -5.74 8.15 8.57
CA LEU A 60 -6.35 9.43 8.21
C LEU A 60 -7.85 9.31 7.94
N TYR A 61 -8.25 8.37 7.07
CA TYR A 61 -9.62 8.23 6.58
C TYR A 61 -10.40 7.08 7.21
N GLY A 62 -9.77 6.24 8.03
CA GLY A 62 -10.37 4.97 8.48
C GLY A 62 -11.69 5.14 9.22
N PHE A 63 -11.91 6.28 9.88
CA PHE A 63 -13.17 6.56 10.55
C PHE A 63 -14.35 6.70 9.59
N LEU A 64 -14.12 7.03 8.31
CA LEU A 64 -15.14 7.24 7.27
C LEU A 64 -15.51 5.96 6.49
N TYR A 65 -14.88 4.81 6.77
CA TYR A 65 -15.07 3.62 5.92
C TYR A 65 -16.42 2.94 6.05
N SER A 66 -17.05 3.06 7.21
CA SER A 66 -18.38 2.55 7.41
C SER A 66 -19.09 3.38 8.45
N THR A 67 -20.41 3.35 8.37
CA THR A 67 -21.28 4.10 9.28
C THR A 67 -21.23 3.52 10.70
N GLU A 68 -20.87 2.24 10.83
CA GLU A 68 -20.59 1.61 12.12
C GLU A 68 -19.29 2.16 12.74
N ILE A 69 -18.23 2.31 11.95
CA ILE A 69 -16.96 2.88 12.43
C ILE A 69 -17.13 4.37 12.76
N MET A 70 -17.85 5.12 11.91
CA MET A 70 -18.18 6.53 12.18
C MET A 70 -18.91 6.68 13.53
N ARG A 71 -19.98 5.89 13.74
CA ARG A 71 -20.72 5.86 15.01
C ARG A 71 -19.84 5.49 16.20
N SER A 72 -18.99 4.47 16.06
CA SER A 72 -18.06 4.09 17.14
C SER A 72 -17.12 5.25 17.47
N THR A 73 -16.59 5.91 16.45
CA THR A 73 -15.66 7.04 16.59
C THR A 73 -16.34 8.25 17.24
N GLU A 74 -17.61 8.53 16.90
CA GLU A 74 -18.42 9.56 17.54
C GLU A 74 -18.71 9.20 19.01
N ASN A 75 -19.16 7.98 19.29
CA ASN A 75 -19.45 7.51 20.65
C ASN A 75 -18.21 7.54 21.55
N GLU A 76 -17.02 7.33 20.98
CA GLU A 76 -15.73 7.45 21.65
C GLU A 76 -15.28 8.91 21.85
N GLY A 77 -16.01 9.88 21.29
CA GLY A 77 -15.68 11.31 21.35
C GLY A 77 -14.50 11.70 20.47
N ARG A 78 -14.11 10.88 19.49
CA ARG A 78 -12.92 11.07 18.64
C ARG A 78 -13.24 11.67 17.27
N LEU A 79 -14.51 11.86 16.93
CA LEU A 79 -14.92 12.37 15.62
C LEU A 79 -14.31 13.75 15.33
N ASP A 80 -14.34 14.64 16.32
CA ASP A 80 -13.80 16.00 16.23
C ASP A 80 -12.29 16.01 15.91
N GLU A 81 -11.53 15.20 16.64
CA GLU A 81 -10.09 15.03 16.44
C GLU A 81 -9.78 14.47 15.04
N CYS A 82 -10.57 13.50 14.57
CA CYS A 82 -10.41 12.90 13.25
C CYS A 82 -10.67 13.91 12.12
N CYS A 83 -11.71 14.74 12.24
CA CYS A 83 -12.02 15.79 11.26
C CYS A 83 -10.93 16.86 11.21
N HIS A 84 -10.45 17.34 12.36
CA HIS A 84 -9.36 18.32 12.42
C HIS A 84 -8.04 17.76 11.88
N ARG A 85 -7.77 16.47 12.11
CA ARG A 85 -6.59 15.80 11.53
C ARG A 85 -6.65 15.76 10.00
N LEU A 86 -7.84 15.61 9.42
CA LEU A 86 -8.06 15.67 7.97
C LEU A 86 -7.81 17.07 7.41
N GLU A 87 -8.43 18.08 8.02
CA GLU A 87 -8.24 19.49 7.65
C GLU A 87 -6.74 19.87 7.66
N GLN A 88 -6.04 19.56 8.76
CA GLN A 88 -4.60 19.85 8.90
C GLN A 88 -3.73 19.14 7.85
N THR A 89 -4.18 18.00 7.32
CA THR A 89 -3.38 17.21 6.37
C THR A 89 -3.64 17.59 4.93
N LEU A 90 -4.88 17.98 4.58
CA LEU A 90 -5.31 18.18 3.19
C LEU A 90 -5.46 19.66 2.80
N ASP A 91 -5.63 20.56 3.77
CA ASP A 91 -5.72 22.03 3.58
C ASP A 91 -6.86 22.49 2.64
N ASP A 92 -7.76 21.58 2.24
CA ASP A 92 -8.92 21.84 1.36
C ASP A 92 -10.26 21.36 1.96
N ILE A 93 -10.25 20.88 3.21
CA ILE A 93 -11.43 20.39 3.93
C ILE A 93 -11.64 21.23 5.19
N ASP A 94 -12.87 21.71 5.41
CA ASP A 94 -13.29 22.30 6.68
C ASP A 94 -13.75 21.20 7.66
N ALA A 95 -13.17 21.18 8.85
CA ALA A 95 -13.43 20.13 9.84
C ALA A 95 -14.85 20.17 10.41
N GLU A 96 -15.43 21.35 10.58
CA GLU A 96 -16.77 21.51 11.14
C GLU A 96 -17.84 21.11 10.12
N ASP A 97 -17.66 21.49 8.85
CA ASP A 97 -18.54 21.06 7.76
C ASP A 97 -18.52 19.52 7.62
N LEU A 98 -17.32 18.91 7.61
CA LEU A 98 -17.19 17.45 7.51
C LEU A 98 -17.84 16.71 8.69
N LYS A 99 -17.72 17.26 9.89
CA LYS A 99 -18.33 16.71 11.10
C LYS A 99 -19.86 16.80 11.01
N LEU A 100 -20.40 17.92 10.57
CA LEU A 100 -21.84 18.09 10.40
C LEU A 100 -22.41 17.07 9.39
N GLU A 101 -21.77 16.93 8.23
CA GLU A 101 -22.18 15.96 7.21
C GLU A 101 -22.11 14.51 7.71
N SER A 102 -21.09 14.19 8.53
CA SER A 102 -20.92 12.87 9.14
C SER A 102 -22.07 12.51 10.08
N LEU A 103 -22.49 13.47 10.92
CA LEU A 103 -23.62 13.31 11.85
C LEU A 103 -24.96 13.22 11.10
N ASP A 104 -25.13 14.02 10.06
CA ASP A 104 -26.33 14.02 9.23
C ASP A 104 -26.52 12.66 8.52
N MET A 105 -25.44 12.11 7.96
CA MET A 105 -25.44 10.77 7.36
C MET A 105 -25.90 9.70 8.35
N GLU A 106 -25.43 9.74 9.61
CA GLU A 106 -25.87 8.81 10.65
C GLU A 106 -27.37 8.94 10.93
N SER A 107 -27.87 10.18 11.07
CA SER A 107 -29.29 10.44 11.34
C SER A 107 -30.20 9.91 10.23
N VAL A 108 -29.79 10.04 8.96
CA VAL A 108 -30.52 9.55 7.80
C VAL A 108 -30.58 8.03 7.81
N ILE A 109 -29.47 7.36 8.08
CA ILE A 109 -29.39 5.90 8.13
C ILE A 109 -30.26 5.35 9.25
N ALA A 110 -30.24 5.96 10.43
CA ALA A 110 -31.08 5.56 11.56
C ALA A 110 -32.57 5.60 11.18
N ARG A 111 -33.01 6.68 10.50
CA ARG A 111 -34.40 6.82 10.03
C ARG A 111 -34.79 5.76 9.01
N PHE A 112 -33.91 5.41 8.08
CA PHE A 112 -34.15 4.33 7.11
C PHE A 112 -34.23 2.95 7.78
N ALA A 113 -33.35 2.68 8.75
CA ALA A 113 -33.36 1.44 9.52
C ALA A 113 -34.67 1.29 10.31
N GLU A 114 -35.13 2.35 10.97
CA GLU A 114 -36.43 2.37 11.65
C GLU A 114 -37.61 2.15 10.70
N ALA A 115 -37.62 2.84 9.55
CA ALA A 115 -38.68 2.68 8.55
C ALA A 115 -38.77 1.23 8.07
N LYS A 116 -37.62 0.61 7.75
CA LYS A 116 -37.54 -0.80 7.35
C LYS A 116 -38.01 -1.75 8.46
N ALA A 117 -37.64 -1.49 9.71
CA ALA A 117 -38.09 -2.29 10.85
C ALA A 117 -39.59 -2.18 11.10
N ARG A 118 -40.20 -1.02 10.82
CA ARG A 118 -41.67 -0.85 10.88
C ARG A 118 -42.35 -1.64 9.77
N THR A 119 -41.83 -1.62 8.54
CA THR A 119 -42.39 -2.38 7.41
C THR A 119 -42.30 -3.90 7.61
N ALA A 120 -41.25 -4.41 8.27
CA ALA A 120 -41.08 -5.84 8.51
C ALA A 120 -41.91 -6.40 9.68
N ARG A 121 -42.57 -5.55 10.48
CA ARG A 121 -43.46 -5.96 11.58
C ARG A 121 -44.93 -6.10 11.17
N PHE A 122 -45.24 -5.82 9.90
CA PHE A 122 -46.55 -6.05 9.26
C PHE A 122 -46.41 -7.12 8.18
#